data_AF-A0AAV3Z621-F1
#
_entry.id   AF-A0AAV3Z621-F1
#
_cell.length_a   1.000
_cell.length_b   1.000
_cell.length_c   1.000
_cell.angle_alpha   90.00
_cell.angle_beta   90.00
_cell.angle_gamma   90.00
#
_symmetry.space_group_name_H-M   'P 1'
#
loop_
_entity.id
_entity.type
_entity.pdbx_description
1 polymer ?
#
loop_
_entity_poly.entity_id
_entity_poly.type
_entity_poly.pdbx_seq_one_letter_code
_entity_poly.pdbx_strand_id
1 'polypeptide(L)'
;MDYNATFSKLRNKTARRSSGYLRSLHRLPTKYVKDCGFVPIALINTAAVIEKNIRTKEIFQTQGTPSKAYATLNQLRNGQLCRINRNLTVHDAVETMKLVLISLPEPLVPEDVCDALIKASQENSVDQYEKILAKFRMKSPLSFGILHFMMILLKKACCFW
;
A
#
# COMPACT_ATOMS: atom_id res chain seq x y z
N MET A 1 22.33 -13.57 -24.01
CA MET A 1 20.91 -13.54 -23.57
C MET A 1 20.72 -12.26 -22.79
N ASP A 2 20.08 -11.26 -23.40
CA ASP A 2 19.93 -9.92 -22.85
C ASP A 2 18.88 -9.87 -21.73
N TYR A 3 19.36 -9.77 -20.48
CA TYR A 3 18.52 -9.55 -19.29
C TYR A 3 17.68 -8.27 -19.37
N ASN A 4 18.13 -7.26 -20.12
CA ASN A 4 17.48 -5.96 -20.24
C ASN A 4 16.24 -5.97 -21.17
N ALA A 5 16.17 -6.89 -22.13
CA ALA A 5 15.04 -6.98 -23.06
C ALA A 5 13.81 -7.66 -22.42
N THR A 6 14.01 -8.48 -21.39
CA THR A 6 12.95 -9.19 -20.68
C THR A 6 12.24 -8.29 -19.67
N PHE A 7 12.97 -7.40 -19.00
CA PHE A 7 12.40 -6.42 -18.06
C PHE A 7 11.58 -5.33 -18.76
N SER A 8 12.01 -4.85 -19.94
CA SER A 8 11.26 -3.85 -20.71
C SER A 8 9.94 -4.41 -21.28
N LYS A 9 9.91 -5.71 -21.64
CA LYS A 9 8.68 -6.40 -22.06
C LYS A 9 7.70 -6.65 -20.91
N LEU A 10 8.19 -6.85 -19.68
CA LEU A 10 7.34 -6.93 -18.48
C LEU A 10 6.77 -5.56 -18.07
N ARG A 11 7.51 -4.47 -18.26
CA ARG A 11 7.03 -3.10 -17.98
C ARG A 11 5.87 -2.69 -18.89
N ASN A 12 5.87 -3.13 -20.15
CA ASN A 12 4.86 -2.72 -21.14
C ASN A 12 3.56 -3.55 -21.13
N LYS A 13 3.56 -4.76 -20.55
CA LYS A 13 2.33 -5.59 -20.45
C LYS A 13 1.43 -5.20 -19.28
N THR A 14 1.98 -4.53 -18.26
CA THR A 14 1.22 -4.06 -17.08
C THR A 14 0.63 -2.66 -17.27
N ALA A 15 1.05 -1.92 -18.31
CA ALA A 15 0.64 -0.55 -18.60
C ALA A 15 -0.74 -0.41 -19.28
N ARG A 16 -1.49 -1.51 -19.44
CA ARG A 16 -2.88 -1.51 -19.92
C ARG A 16 -3.82 -2.18 -18.93
N ARG A 17 -3.93 -1.64 -17.72
CA ARG A 17 -5.05 -1.95 -16.81
C ARG A 17 -5.69 -0.68 -16.31
N SER A 18 -6.89 -0.45 -16.84
CA SER A 18 -7.95 0.47 -16.41
C SER A 18 -7.55 1.92 -16.16
N SER A 19 -8.05 2.81 -17.03
CA SER A 19 -8.55 4.13 -16.65
C SER A 19 -8.95 4.17 -15.16
N GLY A 20 -8.29 5.05 -14.39
CA GLY A 20 -8.19 5.00 -12.93
C GLY A 20 -9.48 4.67 -12.19
N TYR A 21 -9.47 3.53 -11.48
CA TYR A 21 -10.59 3.08 -10.66
C TYR A 21 -10.77 3.89 -9.37
N LEU A 22 -9.73 4.60 -8.90
CA LEU A 22 -9.82 5.58 -7.81
C LEU A 22 -9.61 6.99 -8.36
N ARG A 23 -10.62 7.83 -8.21
CA ARG A 23 -10.55 9.27 -8.52
C ARG A 23 -9.66 9.96 -7.49
N SER A 24 -8.34 9.95 -7.65
CA SER A 24 -7.38 10.65 -6.79
C SER A 24 -7.42 10.27 -5.29
N LEU A 25 -6.25 10.02 -4.72
CA LEU A 25 -6.05 9.81 -3.27
C LEU A 25 -6.77 10.86 -2.41
N HIS A 26 -6.82 12.11 -2.89
CA HIS A 26 -7.42 13.24 -2.20
C HIS A 26 -8.94 13.15 -2.02
N ARG A 27 -9.63 12.23 -2.72
CA ARG A 27 -11.08 12.07 -2.62
C ARG A 27 -11.49 10.87 -1.78
N LEU A 28 -10.54 10.11 -1.25
CA LEU A 28 -10.84 9.01 -0.34
C LEU A 28 -11.16 9.58 1.04
N PRO A 29 -12.19 9.08 1.74
CA PRO A 29 -12.39 9.35 3.15
C PRO A 29 -11.12 8.97 3.93
N THR A 30 -10.55 9.93 4.66
CA THR A 30 -9.37 9.72 5.51
C THR A 30 -9.70 9.93 6.98
N LYS A 31 -8.88 9.34 7.84
CA LYS A 31 -8.90 9.58 9.28
C LYS A 31 -7.49 9.88 9.74
N TYR A 32 -7.35 10.79 10.70
CA TYR A 32 -6.07 11.05 11.34
C TYR A 32 -5.67 9.86 12.22
N VAL A 33 -4.47 9.34 11.97
CA VAL A 33 -3.81 8.29 12.75
C VAL A 33 -2.55 8.91 13.35
N LYS A 34 -2.37 8.77 14.67
CA LYS A 34 -1.18 9.27 15.36
C LYS A 34 0.09 8.73 14.68
N ASP A 35 1.10 9.57 14.55
CA ASP A 35 2.40 9.30 13.91
C ASP A 35 2.35 9.07 12.39
N CYS A 36 1.19 8.77 11.80
CA CYS A 36 1.01 8.56 10.36
C CYS A 36 0.33 9.73 9.64
N GLY A 37 -0.42 10.59 10.33
CA GLY A 37 -1.21 11.65 9.69
C GLY A 37 -2.52 11.11 9.10
N PHE A 38 -2.98 11.69 7.99
CA PHE A 38 -4.25 11.28 7.35
C PHE A 38 -4.08 10.00 6.53
N VAL A 39 -4.79 8.95 6.92
CA VAL A 39 -4.75 7.64 6.25
C VAL A 39 -6.14 7.30 5.70
N PRO A 40 -6.26 6.78 4.46
CA PRO A 40 -7.53 6.29 3.92
C PRO A 40 -8.22 5.29 4.86
N ILE A 41 -9.50 5.51 5.15
CA ILE A 41 -10.32 4.64 6.02
C ILE A 41 -10.32 3.19 5.50
N ALA A 42 -10.22 3.00 4.18
CA ALA A 42 -10.10 1.70 3.56
C ALA A 42 -8.88 0.89 4.08
N LEU A 43 -7.72 1.56 4.22
CA LEU A 43 -6.50 0.94 4.75
C LEU A 43 -6.63 0.65 6.25
N ILE A 44 -7.25 1.56 7.01
CA ILE A 44 -7.49 1.38 8.45
C ILE A 44 -8.39 0.15 8.70
N ASN A 45 -9.50 0.04 7.97
CA ASN A 45 -10.45 -1.06 8.17
C ASN A 45 -9.86 -2.42 7.77
N THR A 46 -9.11 -2.47 6.67
CA THR A 46 -8.44 -3.71 6.24
C THR A 46 -7.29 -4.09 7.19
N ALA A 47 -6.53 -3.12 7.69
CA ALA A 47 -5.51 -3.35 8.70
C ALA A 47 -6.09 -3.96 9.99
N ALA A 48 -7.26 -3.52 10.46
CA ALA A 48 -7.89 -4.08 11.65
C ALA A 48 -8.20 -5.59 11.51
N VAL A 49 -8.60 -6.05 10.33
CA VAL A 49 -8.83 -7.48 10.04
C VAL A 49 -7.51 -8.24 10.04
N ILE A 50 -6.49 -7.67 9.41
CA ILE A 50 -5.14 -8.25 9.32
C ILE A 50 -4.55 -8.39 10.72
N GLU A 51 -4.62 -7.35 11.55
CA GLU A 51 -4.11 -7.38 12.93
C GLU A 51 -4.83 -8.41 13.79
N LYS A 52 -6.16 -8.55 13.66
CA LYS A 52 -6.91 -9.59 14.36
C LYS A 52 -6.47 -11.01 13.99
N ASN A 53 -5.97 -11.20 12.78
CA ASN A 53 -5.56 -12.49 12.23
C ASN A 53 -4.06 -12.54 11.94
N ILE A 54 -3.25 -11.73 12.63
CA ILE A 54 -1.84 -11.50 12.27
C ILE A 54 -0.97 -12.77 12.30
N ARG A 55 -1.40 -13.79 13.03
CA ARG A 55 -0.76 -15.10 13.15
C ARG A 55 -1.10 -16.07 12.01
N THR A 56 -1.95 -15.68 11.08
CA THR A 56 -2.26 -16.51 9.90
C THR A 56 -0.98 -16.71 9.09
N LYS A 57 -0.65 -17.97 8.79
CA LYS A 57 0.48 -18.28 7.91
C LYS A 57 0.26 -17.65 6.54
N GLU A 58 1.32 -17.09 5.98
CA GLU A 58 1.42 -16.58 4.62
C GLU A 58 0.44 -15.44 4.36
N ILE A 59 0.07 -14.70 5.41
CA ILE A 59 -0.97 -13.66 5.40
C ILE A 59 -0.83 -12.67 4.23
N PHE A 60 0.41 -12.26 3.88
CA PHE A 60 0.68 -11.36 2.75
C PHE A 60 1.04 -12.07 1.43
N GLN A 61 1.29 -13.38 1.46
CA GLN A 61 1.71 -14.17 0.29
C GLN A 61 0.54 -14.88 -0.39
N THR A 62 -0.38 -15.46 0.40
CA THR A 62 -1.58 -16.12 -0.11
C THR A 62 -2.55 -15.10 -0.72
N GLN A 63 -3.03 -15.40 -1.93
CA GLN A 63 -3.95 -14.52 -2.64
C GLN A 63 -5.37 -14.61 -2.06
N GLY A 64 -6.02 -13.46 -1.89
CA GLY A 64 -7.46 -13.38 -1.60
C GLY A 64 -8.32 -13.57 -2.85
N THR A 65 -9.64 -13.50 -2.67
CA THR A 65 -10.60 -13.55 -3.77
C THR A 65 -10.72 -12.17 -4.43
N PRO A 66 -10.34 -12.00 -5.72
CA PRO A 66 -10.31 -10.67 -6.34
C PRO A 66 -11.68 -9.98 -6.37
N SER A 67 -12.75 -10.72 -6.70
CA SER A 67 -14.11 -10.18 -6.76
C SER A 67 -14.59 -9.63 -5.41
N LYS A 68 -14.24 -10.30 -4.31
CA LYS A 68 -14.54 -9.80 -2.94
C LYS A 68 -13.72 -8.57 -2.61
N ALA A 69 -12.46 -8.49 -3.05
CA ALA A 69 -11.61 -7.33 -2.83
C ALA A 69 -12.15 -6.08 -3.55
N TYR A 70 -12.56 -6.21 -4.81
CA TYR A 70 -13.19 -5.11 -5.56
C TYR A 70 -14.54 -4.70 -4.95
N ALA A 71 -15.37 -5.66 -4.54
CA ALA A 71 -16.65 -5.36 -3.87
C ALA A 71 -16.42 -4.58 -2.57
N THR A 72 -15.44 -4.99 -1.78
CA THR A 72 -15.07 -4.34 -0.51
C THR A 72 -14.53 -2.93 -0.76
N LEU A 73 -13.65 -2.76 -1.75
CA LEU A 73 -13.14 -1.44 -2.15
C LEU A 73 -14.27 -0.49 -2.57
N ASN A 74 -15.23 -0.96 -3.35
CA ASN A 74 -16.37 -0.16 -3.79
C ASN A 74 -17.25 0.31 -2.62
N GLN A 75 -17.46 -0.54 -1.62
CA GLN A 75 -18.18 -0.16 -0.40
C GLN A 75 -17.40 0.89 0.41
N LEU A 76 -16.09 0.67 0.60
CA LEU A 76 -15.20 1.59 1.33
C LEU A 76 -15.10 2.96 0.65
N ARG A 77 -15.14 2.99 -0.69
CA ARG A 77 -15.12 4.23 -1.50
C ARG A 77 -16.34 5.12 -1.24
N ASN A 78 -17.49 4.52 -0.98
CA ASN A 78 -18.74 5.26 -0.79
C ASN A 78 -18.89 5.82 0.65
N GLY A 79 -17.81 5.83 1.44
CA GLY A 79 -17.83 6.28 2.83
C GLY A 79 -18.64 5.35 3.76
N GLN A 80 -19.04 4.17 3.27
CA GLN A 80 -19.69 3.19 4.10
C GLN A 80 -18.63 2.66 5.08
N LEU A 81 -18.93 2.73 6.37
CA LEU A 81 -18.30 1.87 7.36
C LEU A 81 -18.59 0.44 6.89
N CYS A 82 -17.67 -0.15 6.12
CA CYS A 82 -17.82 -1.54 5.73
C CYS A 82 -17.97 -2.32 7.02
N ARG A 83 -19.19 -2.79 7.27
CA ARG A 83 -19.41 -3.97 8.09
C ARG A 83 -18.69 -5.05 7.33
N ILE A 84 -17.41 -5.23 7.66
CA ILE A 84 -16.54 -6.22 7.04
C ILE A 84 -17.36 -7.49 7.02
N ASN A 85 -17.71 -7.91 5.81
CA ASN A 85 -18.67 -8.99 5.60
C ASN A 85 -18.17 -10.19 6.42
N ARG A 86 -19.06 -10.86 7.18
CA ARG A 86 -18.68 -12.02 8.00
C ARG A 86 -17.94 -13.10 7.18
N ASN A 87 -18.10 -13.09 5.86
CA ASN A 87 -17.49 -14.03 4.91
C ASN A 87 -16.18 -13.52 4.27
N LEU A 88 -15.62 -12.41 4.74
CA LEU A 88 -14.36 -11.84 4.25
C LEU A 88 -13.18 -12.47 5.00
N THR A 89 -12.31 -13.16 4.27
CA THR A 89 -11.12 -13.78 4.85
C THR A 89 -10.02 -12.74 5.07
N VAL A 90 -9.02 -13.06 5.91
CA VAL A 90 -7.85 -12.18 6.08
C VAL A 90 -7.12 -11.94 4.75
N HIS A 91 -7.07 -12.93 3.86
CA HIS A 91 -6.46 -12.80 2.55
C HIS A 91 -7.27 -11.88 1.62
N ASP A 92 -8.61 -11.88 1.71
CA ASP A 92 -9.45 -10.89 1.01
C ASP A 92 -9.16 -9.46 1.51
N ALA A 93 -8.91 -9.28 2.82
CA ALA A 93 -8.57 -7.99 3.39
C ALA A 93 -7.19 -7.50 2.92
N VAL A 94 -6.20 -8.38 2.87
CA VAL A 94 -4.87 -8.11 2.30
C VAL A 94 -4.98 -7.75 0.82
N GLU A 95 -5.75 -8.50 0.04
CA GLU A 95 -5.94 -8.23 -1.38
C GLU A 95 -6.61 -6.86 -1.61
N THR A 96 -7.60 -6.53 -0.78
CA THR A 96 -8.24 -5.20 -0.79
C THR A 96 -7.24 -4.09 -0.48
N MET A 97 -6.39 -4.28 0.53
CA MET A 97 -5.34 -3.33 0.89
C MET A 97 -4.33 -3.12 -0.25
N LYS A 98 -3.85 -4.21 -0.87
CA LYS A 98 -2.98 -4.14 -2.06
C LYS A 98 -3.66 -3.39 -3.20
N LEU A 99 -4.93 -3.67 -3.45
CA LEU A 99 -5.71 -3.03 -4.51
C LEU A 99 -5.85 -1.51 -4.28
N VAL A 100 -6.04 -1.06 -3.03
CA VAL A 100 -6.03 0.38 -2.70
C VAL A 100 -4.70 1.02 -3.10
N LEU A 101 -3.57 0.39 -2.75
CA LEU A 101 -2.23 0.91 -3.04
C LEU A 101 -1.87 0.88 -4.53
N ILE A 102 -2.34 -0.12 -5.27
CA ILE A 102 -2.13 -0.22 -6.73
C ILE A 102 -3.00 0.79 -7.47
N SER A 103 -4.16 1.14 -6.92
CA SER A 103 -5.12 2.04 -7.57
C SER A 103 -4.84 3.52 -7.31
N LEU A 104 -3.72 3.85 -6.64
CA LEU A 104 -3.32 5.24 -6.43
C LEU A 104 -2.94 5.89 -7.78
N PRO A 105 -3.21 7.20 -7.98
CA PRO A 105 -2.87 7.88 -9.23
C PRO A 105 -1.37 7.96 -9.49
N GLU A 106 -0.58 7.98 -8.42
CA GLU A 106 0.87 7.94 -8.44
C GLU A 106 1.34 6.82 -7.50
N PRO A 107 2.50 6.18 -7.77
CA PRO A 107 3.08 5.22 -6.86
C PRO A 107 3.21 5.78 -5.45
N LEU A 108 2.98 4.93 -4.43
CA LEU A 108 3.08 5.33 -3.02
C LEU A 108 4.45 5.94 -2.69
N VAL A 109 5.51 5.35 -3.24
CA VAL A 109 6.87 5.90 -3.19
C VAL A 109 7.19 6.45 -4.58
N PRO A 110 7.38 7.77 -4.72
CA PRO A 110 7.79 8.37 -5.98
C PRO A 110 9.12 7.82 -6.50
N GLU A 111 9.30 7.77 -7.82
CA GLU A 111 10.50 7.22 -8.48
C GLU A 111 11.78 7.94 -8.02
N ASP A 112 11.74 9.27 -7.87
CA ASP A 112 12.88 10.06 -7.39
C ASP A 112 13.28 9.73 -5.95
N VAL A 113 12.31 9.35 -5.11
CA VAL A 113 12.57 8.90 -3.73
C VAL A 113 13.13 7.48 -3.75
N CYS A 114 12.59 6.60 -4.59
CA CYS A 114 13.04 5.22 -4.74
C CYS A 114 14.52 5.16 -5.17
N ASP A 115 14.88 5.89 -6.22
CA ASP A 115 16.26 5.94 -6.74
C ASP A 115 17.24 6.48 -5.69
N ALA A 116 16.84 7.50 -4.94
CA ALA A 116 17.65 8.05 -3.86
C ALA A 116 17.88 7.03 -2.73
N LEU A 117 16.84 6.26 -2.36
CA LEU A 117 16.97 5.19 -1.35
C LEU A 117 17.88 4.06 -1.84
N ILE A 118 17.78 3.66 -3.10
CA ILE A 118 18.64 2.63 -3.71
C ILE A 118 20.10 3.11 -3.68
N LYS A 119 20.35 4.34 -4.11
CA LYS A 119 21.70 4.92 -4.09
C LYS A 119 22.28 4.97 -2.67
N ALA A 120 21.50 5.46 -1.70
CA ALA A 120 21.91 5.49 -0.29
C ALA A 120 22.25 4.09 0.26
N SER A 121 21.55 3.04 -0.21
CA SER A 121 21.83 1.65 0.17
C SER A 121 23.14 1.10 -0.38
N GLN A 122 23.52 1.52 -1.58
CA GLN A 122 24.80 1.13 -2.19
C GLN A 122 25.98 1.83 -1.48
N GLU A 123 25.74 3.01 -0.93
CA GLU A 123 26.74 3.83 -0.23
C GLU A 123 26.80 3.56 1.29
N ASN A 124 25.93 2.70 1.84
CA ASN A 124 25.79 2.42 3.28
C ASN A 124 25.69 3.68 4.17
N SER A 125 25.06 4.75 3.65
CA SER A 125 25.01 6.05 4.34
C SER A 125 23.70 6.22 5.11
N VAL A 126 23.72 5.96 6.42
CA VAL A 126 22.53 6.07 7.29
C VAL A 126 21.94 7.49 7.29
N ASP A 127 22.81 8.50 7.36
CA ASP A 127 22.42 9.92 7.39
C ASP A 127 21.69 10.38 6.12
N GLN A 128 21.90 9.69 4.99
CA GLN A 128 21.20 10.00 3.75
C GLN A 128 19.74 9.56 3.82
N TYR A 129 19.42 8.43 4.47
CA TYR A 129 18.04 7.96 4.57
C TYR A 129 17.14 8.97 5.28
N GLU A 130 17.62 9.53 6.40
CA GLU A 130 16.85 10.54 7.15
C GLU A 130 16.53 11.76 6.29
N LYS A 131 17.51 12.27 5.53
CA LYS A 131 17.34 13.42 4.64
C LYS A 131 16.35 13.12 3.51
N ILE A 132 16.46 11.94 2.90
CA ILE A 132 15.56 11.50 1.82
C ILE A 132 14.12 11.39 2.33
N LEU A 133 13.92 10.72 3.46
CA LEU A 133 12.60 10.52 4.07
C LEU A 133 11.99 11.83 4.57
N ALA A 134 12.80 12.74 5.14
CA ALA A 134 12.34 14.07 5.54
C ALA A 134 11.88 14.88 4.32
N LYS A 135 12.65 14.89 3.24
CA LYS A 135 12.26 15.55 1.99
C LYS A 135 10.98 14.94 1.41
N PHE A 136 10.85 13.61 1.41
CA PHE A 136 9.65 12.92 0.94
C PHE A 136 8.41 13.31 1.77
N ARG A 137 8.54 13.33 3.12
CA ARG A 137 7.47 13.74 4.03
C ARG A 137 6.97 15.15 3.76
N MET A 138 7.87 16.09 3.43
CA MET A 138 7.51 17.47 3.11
C MET A 138 6.85 17.60 1.72
N LYS A 139 7.35 16.88 0.71
CA LYS A 139 6.83 16.92 -0.67
C LYS A 139 5.45 16.26 -0.79
N SER A 140 5.24 15.11 -0.13
CA SER A 140 3.98 14.37 -0.17
C SER A 140 3.64 13.78 1.20
N PRO A 141 3.03 14.59 2.10
CA PRO A 141 2.73 14.15 3.47
C PRO A 141 1.70 13.02 3.50
N LEU A 142 0.75 12.97 2.56
CA LEU A 142 -0.24 11.90 2.46
C LEU A 142 0.40 10.57 2.05
N SER A 143 1.22 10.56 0.99
CA SER A 143 1.91 9.35 0.55
C SER A 143 2.88 8.85 1.63
N PHE A 144 3.63 9.76 2.26
CA PHE A 144 4.49 9.41 3.39
C PHE A 144 3.70 8.82 4.56
N GLY A 145 2.54 9.40 4.90
CA GLY A 145 1.69 8.91 5.96
C GLY A 145 1.15 7.51 5.72
N ILE A 146 0.73 7.22 4.48
CA ILE A 146 0.30 5.88 4.07
C ILE A 146 1.49 4.90 4.11
N LEU A 147 2.67 5.29 3.63
CA LEU A 147 3.87 4.46 3.72
C LEU A 147 4.20 4.12 5.18
N HIS A 148 4.23 5.12 6.06
CA HIS A 148 4.53 4.91 7.47
C HIS A 148 3.52 3.97 8.13
N PHE A 149 2.22 4.15 7.85
CA PHE A 149 1.16 3.27 8.31
C PHE A 149 1.38 1.82 7.86
N MET A 150 1.71 1.61 6.59
CA MET A 150 2.00 0.29 6.03
C MET A 150 3.23 -0.35 6.69
N MET A 151 4.31 0.41 6.90
CA MET A 151 5.52 -0.08 7.56
C MET A 151 5.25 -0.54 9.01
N ILE A 152 4.40 0.18 9.75
CA ILE A 152 3.99 -0.23 11.10
C ILE A 152 3.23 -1.56 11.06
N LEU A 153 2.28 -1.72 10.14
CA LEU A 153 1.52 -2.97 9.99
C LEU A 153 2.42 -4.14 9.61
N LEU A 154 3.31 -3.93 8.63
CA LEU A 154 4.24 -4.96 8.16
C LEU A 154 5.23 -5.35 9.27
N LYS A 155 5.72 -4.40 10.08
CA LYS A 155 6.54 -4.70 11.26
C LYS A 155 5.82 -5.66 12.22
N LYS A 156 4.54 -5.41 12.51
CA LYS A 156 3.74 -6.32 13.36
C LYS A 156 3.61 -7.70 12.74
N ALA A 157 3.43 -7.77 11.42
CA ALA A 157 3.35 -9.03 10.72
C ALA A 157 4.65 -9.82 10.81
N CYS A 158 5.81 -9.19 10.60
CA CYS A 158 7.12 -9.84 10.66
C CYS A 158 7.47 -10.40 12.05
N CYS A 159 6.94 -9.85 13.14
CA CYS A 159 7.24 -10.35 14.50
C CYS A 159 6.71 -11.77 14.80
N PHE A 160 5.91 -12.36 13.91
CA PHE A 160 5.35 -13.71 14.08
C PHE A 160 5.97 -14.73 13.12
N TRP A 161 7.10 -14.39 12.49
CA TRP A 161 7.82 -15.20 11.50
C TRP A 161 9.29 -15.35 11.86
#